data_AF-H1VYG1-F1
#
_entry.id   AF-H1VYG1-F1
#
_cell.length_a   1.000
_cell.length_b   1.000
_cell.length_c   1.000
_cell.angle_alpha   90.00
_cell.angle_beta   90.00
_cell.angle_gamma   90.00
#
_symmetry.space_group_name_H-M   'P 1'
#
loop_
_entity.id
_entity.type
_entity.pdbx_description
1 polymer ?
#
loop_
_entity_poly.entity_id
_entity_poly.type
_entity_poly.pdbx_seq_one_letter_code
_entity_poly.pdbx_strand_id
1 'polypeptide(L)'
;MDGTPTHRLNDFINDLIFNNKIDLSDPSIRSNLPDPQIVKFEITKEVQAEIDRARKDFHDVISQHELAVQAYQGYGKGLIKKFKCSPDAYVQMVIQLAYHKMYGKNRPTYESAATRRFQQGRTETCRTVSDSSVAWCNAMADPNVEDKDKVDLFRQAIDSHLEYITAASDGKGVDRHLFGLKKLLEPGQELPAIYQDPAFTYSSSWYLSSSQLSSEYFNGYGWSQVIDGGFGIAYMINENSINFNVVSKGLGSQRMSFFLNEAAGDMRDLLMPTIKPAKAKL
;
A
#
# COMPACT_ATOMS: atom_id res chain seq x y z
N MET A 1 -13.20 -2.03 -10.60
CA MET A 1 -13.19 -1.10 -9.45
C MET A 1 -11.84 -1.18 -8.78
N ASP A 2 -11.30 -0.08 -8.28
CA ASP A 2 -10.09 -0.08 -7.45
C ASP A 2 -10.42 -0.33 -5.98
N GLY A 3 -9.40 -0.28 -5.12
CA GLY A 3 -9.58 -0.40 -3.67
C GLY A 3 -10.49 0.66 -3.07
N THR A 4 -10.47 1.91 -3.55
CA THR A 4 -11.26 3.00 -2.91
C THR A 4 -12.78 2.82 -2.99
N PRO A 5 -13.40 2.46 -4.13
CA PRO A 5 -14.84 2.14 -4.14
C PRO A 5 -15.22 0.98 -3.23
N THR A 6 -14.43 -0.10 -3.22
CA THR A 6 -14.65 -1.27 -2.36
C THR A 6 -14.52 -0.89 -0.88
N HIS A 7 -13.48 -0.13 -0.53
CA HIS A 7 -13.27 0.42 0.81
C HIS A 7 -14.47 1.24 1.27
N ARG A 8 -14.93 2.20 0.45
CA ARG A 8 -16.06 3.06 0.79
C ARG A 8 -17.36 2.29 1.01
N LEU A 9 -17.60 1.24 0.22
CA LEU A 9 -18.76 0.36 0.43
C LEU A 9 -18.67 -0.36 1.79
N ASN A 10 -17.51 -0.94 2.10
CA ASN A 10 -17.30 -1.63 3.37
C ASN A 10 -17.41 -0.69 4.56
N ASP A 11 -16.79 0.49 4.50
CA ASP A 11 -16.90 1.51 5.55
C ASP A 11 -18.33 1.98 5.76
N PHE A 12 -19.10 2.18 4.68
CA PHE A 12 -20.50 2.56 4.78
C PHE A 12 -21.33 1.49 5.50
N ILE A 13 -21.20 0.23 5.10
CA ILE A 13 -21.94 -0.87 5.74
C ILE A 13 -21.52 -1.03 7.20
N ASN A 14 -20.23 -0.94 7.50
CA ASN A 14 -19.74 -1.01 8.87
C ASN A 14 -20.23 0.17 9.73
N ASP A 15 -20.22 1.39 9.20
CA ASP A 15 -20.79 2.55 9.90
C ASP A 15 -22.26 2.34 10.24
N LEU A 16 -23.05 1.76 9.33
CA LEU A 16 -24.45 1.45 9.58
C LEU A 16 -24.62 0.43 10.71
N ILE A 17 -23.82 -0.64 10.69
CA ILE A 17 -23.88 -1.73 11.67
C ILE A 17 -23.38 -1.25 13.04
N PHE A 18 -22.15 -0.75 13.14
CA PHE A 18 -21.49 -0.41 14.41
C PHE A 18 -22.13 0.77 15.13
N ASN A 19 -22.77 1.68 14.40
CA ASN A 19 -23.46 2.83 14.98
C ASN A 19 -24.98 2.63 15.08
N ASN A 20 -25.48 1.40 14.90
CA ASN A 20 -26.91 1.06 14.99
C ASN A 20 -27.81 1.99 14.14
N LYS A 21 -27.36 2.35 12.94
CA LYS A 21 -28.10 3.26 12.03
C LYS A 21 -29.06 2.53 11.10
N ILE A 22 -29.06 1.19 11.12
CA ILE A 22 -30.02 0.38 10.38
C ILE A 22 -31.35 0.46 11.12
N ASP A 23 -32.37 0.97 10.45
CA ASP A 23 -33.73 0.96 10.98
C ASP A 23 -34.29 -0.47 10.94
N LEU A 24 -34.32 -1.08 12.13
CA LEU A 24 -34.91 -2.40 12.37
C LEU A 24 -36.24 -2.29 13.14
N SER A 25 -36.82 -1.09 13.19
CA SER A 25 -38.05 -0.84 13.97
C SER A 25 -39.32 -1.29 13.26
N ASP A 26 -39.27 -1.55 11.94
CA ASP A 26 -40.40 -2.07 11.18
C ASP A 26 -40.75 -3.50 11.65
N PRO A 27 -41.89 -3.69 12.33
CA PRO A 27 -42.31 -5.01 12.80
C PRO A 27 -42.93 -5.84 11.66
N SER A 28 -43.01 -5.31 10.42
CA SER A 28 -43.61 -6.00 9.29
C SER A 28 -42.80 -7.24 8.91
N ILE A 29 -43.28 -8.39 9.37
CA ILE A 29 -42.75 -9.68 8.96
C ILE A 29 -43.36 -10.00 7.60
N ARG A 30 -42.53 -10.04 6.55
CA ARG A 30 -42.93 -10.60 5.26
C ARG A 30 -43.08 -12.11 5.39
N SER A 31 -44.29 -12.55 5.75
CA SER A 31 -44.61 -13.96 6.02
C SER A 31 -44.71 -14.84 4.76
N ASN A 32 -44.61 -14.25 3.57
CA ASN A 32 -44.75 -14.92 2.27
C ASN A 32 -43.45 -14.94 1.44
N LEU A 33 -42.29 -14.82 2.09
CA LEU A 33 -41.01 -14.98 1.39
C LEU A 33 -40.82 -16.45 1.00
N PRO A 34 -40.38 -16.75 -0.24
CA PRO A 34 -40.02 -18.11 -0.60
C PRO A 34 -38.77 -18.53 0.17
N ASP A 35 -38.68 -19.83 0.48
CA ASP A 35 -37.47 -20.39 1.06
C ASP A 35 -36.26 -20.18 0.12
N PRO A 36 -35.05 -19.93 0.65
CA PRO A 36 -33.83 -19.90 -0.15
C PRO A 36 -33.69 -21.18 -0.99
N GLN A 37 -33.49 -21.01 -2.30
CA GLN A 37 -33.41 -22.14 -3.23
C GLN A 37 -31.96 -22.60 -3.41
N ILE A 38 -31.74 -23.91 -3.27
CA ILE A 38 -30.42 -24.52 -3.47
C ILE A 38 -30.07 -24.45 -4.96
N VAL A 39 -28.92 -23.86 -5.28
CA VAL A 39 -28.33 -23.95 -6.62
C VAL A 39 -27.63 -25.30 -6.75
N LYS A 40 -28.23 -26.23 -7.52
CA LYS A 40 -27.69 -27.57 -7.74
C LYS A 40 -26.75 -27.58 -8.94
N PHE A 41 -25.57 -28.16 -8.75
CA PHE A 41 -24.61 -28.43 -9.82
C PHE A 41 -24.54 -29.93 -10.09
N GLU A 42 -24.52 -30.33 -11.36
CA GLU A 42 -24.24 -31.71 -11.76
C GLU A 42 -22.72 -31.92 -11.78
N ILE A 43 -22.23 -32.86 -10.98
CA ILE A 43 -20.80 -33.16 -10.90
C ILE A 43 -20.50 -34.41 -11.75
N THR A 44 -20.11 -34.18 -13.00
CA THR A 44 -19.60 -35.24 -13.86
C THR A 44 -18.17 -35.63 -13.45
N LYS A 45 -17.62 -36.68 -14.07
CA LYS A 45 -16.23 -37.09 -13.83
C LYS A 45 -15.23 -35.99 -14.24
N GLU A 46 -15.54 -35.28 -15.32
CA GLU A 46 -14.73 -34.17 -15.83
C GLU A 46 -14.77 -32.99 -14.85
N VAL A 47 -15.95 -32.62 -14.35
CA VAL A 47 -16.10 -31.56 -13.33
C VAL A 47 -15.35 -31.94 -12.05
N GLN A 48 -15.43 -33.19 -11.61
CA GLN A 48 -14.69 -33.67 -10.45
C GLN A 48 -13.17 -33.56 -10.63
N ALA A 49 -12.65 -33.91 -11.81
CA ALA A 49 -11.23 -33.78 -12.13
C ALA A 49 -10.77 -32.30 -12.10
N GLU A 50 -11.60 -31.38 -12.61
CA GLU A 50 -11.32 -29.94 -12.56
C GLU A 50 -11.34 -29.39 -11.12
N ILE A 51 -12.25 -29.88 -10.26
CA ILE A 51 -12.27 -29.55 -8.83
C ILE A 51 -10.97 -30.02 -8.17
N ASP A 52 -10.54 -31.26 -8.42
CA ASP A 52 -9.34 -31.81 -7.82
C ASP A 52 -8.07 -31.07 -8.28
N ARG A 53 -8.00 -30.71 -9.57
CA ARG A 53 -6.93 -29.86 -10.10
C ARG A 53 -6.93 -28.49 -9.43
N ALA A 54 -8.09 -27.83 -9.32
CA ALA A 54 -8.20 -26.50 -8.71
C ALA A 54 -7.82 -26.51 -7.22
N ARG A 55 -8.14 -27.58 -6.49
CA ARG A 55 -7.70 -27.76 -5.10
C ARG A 55 -6.19 -27.89 -5.00
N LYS A 56 -5.58 -28.68 -5.89
CA LYS A 56 -4.11 -28.81 -5.95
C LYS A 56 -3.47 -27.47 -6.27
N ASP A 57 -3.94 -26.77 -7.29
CA ASP A 57 -3.44 -25.46 -7.70
C ASP A 57 -3.56 -24.43 -6.55
N PHE A 58 -4.71 -24.38 -5.87
CA PHE A 58 -4.89 -23.51 -4.70
C PHE A 58 -3.86 -23.79 -3.60
N HIS A 59 -3.63 -25.06 -3.26
CA HIS A 59 -2.63 -25.45 -2.25
C HIS A 59 -1.20 -25.11 -2.70
N ASP A 60 -0.86 -25.38 -3.95
CA ASP A 60 0.46 -25.08 -4.52
C ASP A 60 0.72 -23.57 -4.53
N VAL A 61 -0.29 -22.76 -4.85
CA VAL A 61 -0.18 -21.29 -4.84
C VAL A 61 -0.10 -20.75 -3.41
N ILE A 62 -1.01 -21.13 -2.51
CA ILE A 62 -1.04 -20.54 -1.16
C ILE A 62 0.20 -20.92 -0.34
N SER A 63 0.75 -22.12 -0.53
CA SER A 63 1.94 -22.59 0.20
C SER A 63 3.23 -21.86 -0.15
N GLN A 64 3.27 -21.16 -1.29
CA GLN A 64 4.41 -20.33 -1.67
C GLN A 64 4.42 -18.97 -0.97
N HIS A 65 3.32 -18.55 -0.35
CA HIS A 65 3.15 -17.20 0.17
C HIS A 65 3.34 -17.13 1.68
N GLU A 66 4.00 -16.07 2.12
CA GLU A 66 4.14 -15.70 3.51
C GLU A 66 3.34 -14.41 3.78
N LEU A 67 2.50 -14.41 4.81
CA LEU A 67 1.77 -13.23 5.26
C LEU A 67 2.19 -12.85 6.68
N ALA A 68 2.50 -11.57 6.87
CA ALA A 68 2.60 -10.94 8.19
C ALA A 68 1.57 -9.81 8.29
N VAL A 69 0.72 -9.89 9.30
CA VAL A 69 -0.23 -8.82 9.66
C VAL A 69 0.28 -8.14 10.91
N GLN A 70 0.54 -6.85 10.83
CA GLN A 70 1.09 -6.06 11.91
C GLN A 70 0.19 -4.88 12.22
N ALA A 71 -0.28 -4.80 13.46
CA ALA A 71 -0.88 -3.59 14.00
C ALA A 71 0.19 -2.88 14.85
N TYR A 72 0.86 -1.88 14.27
CA TYR A 72 1.80 -1.02 15.00
C TYR A 72 1.00 -0.06 15.90
N GLN A 73 1.10 -0.27 17.22
CA GLN A 73 0.35 0.46 18.25
C GLN A 73 1.14 1.63 18.86
N GLY A 74 2.34 1.93 18.36
CA GLY A 74 3.19 2.97 18.96
C GLY A 74 2.65 4.38 18.76
N TYR A 75 1.97 4.63 17.64
CA TYR A 75 1.27 5.86 17.30
C TYR A 75 0.51 5.69 15.97
N GLY A 76 -0.30 6.70 15.62
CA GLY A 76 -0.96 6.79 14.31
C GLY A 76 -0.94 8.22 13.74
N LYS A 77 -1.92 8.53 12.88
CA LYS A 77 -2.02 9.84 12.21
C LYS A 77 -2.10 11.01 13.20
N GLY A 78 -2.57 10.80 14.43
CA GLY A 78 -2.65 11.81 15.47
C GLY A 78 -1.26 12.37 15.85
N LEU A 79 -0.25 11.51 16.00
CA LEU A 79 1.13 11.95 16.25
C LEU A 79 1.80 12.46 14.99
N ILE A 80 1.64 11.77 13.86
CA ILE A 80 2.29 12.14 12.59
C ILE A 80 1.96 13.57 12.19
N LYS A 81 0.70 14.00 12.37
CA LYS A 81 0.27 15.38 12.11
C LYS A 81 1.00 16.42 12.98
N LYS A 82 1.41 16.08 14.20
CA LYS A 82 2.19 16.99 15.07
C LYS A 82 3.59 17.24 14.54
N PHE A 83 4.15 16.30 13.78
CA PHE A 83 5.39 16.49 13.02
C PHE A 83 5.20 17.37 11.77
N LYS A 84 3.99 17.88 11.51
CA LYS A 84 3.65 18.68 10.31
C LYS A 84 3.94 17.94 9.00
N CYS A 85 3.59 16.67 8.95
CA CYS A 85 3.83 15.79 7.82
C CYS A 85 2.52 15.19 7.32
N SER A 86 2.40 14.94 6.02
CA SER A 86 1.34 14.09 5.48
C SER A 86 1.48 12.69 6.09
N PRO A 87 0.41 12.10 6.66
CA PRO A 87 0.48 10.75 7.20
C PRO A 87 0.89 9.71 6.16
N ASP A 88 0.44 9.88 4.91
CA ASP A 88 0.74 8.95 3.83
C ASP A 88 2.24 9.01 3.43
N ALA A 89 2.75 10.22 3.18
CA ALA A 89 4.17 10.44 2.88
C ALA A 89 5.08 9.93 3.99
N TYR A 90 4.68 10.14 5.26
CA TYR A 90 5.39 9.61 6.42
C TYR A 90 5.48 8.08 6.38
N VAL A 91 4.36 7.39 6.16
CA VAL A 91 4.34 5.92 6.15
C VAL A 91 5.06 5.35 4.93
N GLN A 92 5.05 6.04 3.79
CA GLN A 92 5.91 5.69 2.66
C GLN A 92 7.39 5.76 3.02
N MET A 93 7.81 6.77 3.80
CA MET A 93 9.19 6.84 4.29
C MET A 93 9.50 5.74 5.33
N VAL A 94 8.53 5.32 6.17
CA VAL A 94 8.66 4.11 7.01
C VAL A 94 8.95 2.88 6.15
N ILE A 95 8.17 2.68 5.08
CA ILE A 95 8.33 1.55 4.15
C ILE A 95 9.70 1.59 3.47
N GLN A 96 10.14 2.77 3.00
CA GLN A 96 11.45 2.94 2.37
C GLN A 96 12.61 2.64 3.34
N LEU A 97 12.55 3.16 4.56
CA LEU A 97 13.55 2.92 5.58
C LEU A 97 13.58 1.45 6.02
N ALA A 98 12.42 0.81 6.16
CA ALA A 98 12.32 -0.60 6.51
C ALA A 98 12.98 -1.50 5.44
N TYR A 99 12.71 -1.23 4.17
CA TYR A 99 13.32 -1.96 3.06
C TYR A 99 14.83 -1.73 2.99
N HIS A 100 15.28 -0.49 3.20
CA HIS A 100 16.70 -0.15 3.27
C HIS A 100 17.39 -0.86 4.43
N LYS A 101 16.81 -0.90 5.63
CA LYS A 101 17.32 -1.68 6.77
C LYS A 101 17.44 -3.17 6.46
N MET A 102 16.48 -3.72 5.72
CA MET A 102 16.48 -5.14 5.37
C MET A 102 17.51 -5.51 4.31
N TYR A 103 17.73 -4.65 3.30
CA TYR A 103 18.49 -4.97 2.09
C TYR A 103 19.72 -4.08 1.83
N GLY A 104 19.95 -3.05 2.65
CA GLY A 104 21.01 -2.05 2.49
C GLY A 104 20.81 -1.10 1.31
N LYS A 105 19.62 -1.08 0.68
CA LYS A 105 19.31 -0.25 -0.49
C LYS A 105 17.81 -0.08 -0.70
N ASN A 106 17.41 1.01 -1.34
CA ASN A 106 16.05 1.17 -1.88
C ASN A 106 15.96 0.55 -3.28
N ARG A 107 14.75 0.14 -3.69
CA ARG A 107 14.47 -0.46 -5.00
C ARG A 107 13.13 0.04 -5.55
N PRO A 108 12.89 -0.04 -6.87
CA PRO A 108 11.66 0.46 -7.49
C PRO A 108 10.40 0.09 -6.70
N THR A 109 9.69 1.13 -6.26
CA THR A 109 8.51 1.01 -5.41
C THR A 109 7.32 1.66 -6.10
N TYR A 110 6.23 0.90 -6.19
CA TYR A 110 4.93 1.35 -6.67
C TYR A 110 4.07 1.77 -5.49
N GLU A 111 3.48 2.95 -5.57
CA GLU A 111 2.32 3.35 -4.77
C GLU A 111 1.16 3.72 -5.70
N SER A 112 -0.06 3.28 -5.37
CA SER A 112 -1.25 3.61 -6.15
C SER A 112 -1.69 5.07 -5.97
N ALA A 113 -1.65 5.88 -7.03
CA ALA A 113 -2.19 7.24 -7.06
C ALA A 113 -3.57 7.26 -7.73
N ALA A 114 -4.61 7.74 -7.07
CA ALA A 114 -5.96 7.77 -7.64
C ALA A 114 -6.13 8.91 -8.66
N THR A 115 -6.55 8.57 -9.89
CA THR A 115 -6.81 9.56 -10.96
C THR A 115 -8.31 9.84 -11.14
N ARG A 116 -9.13 9.58 -10.11
CA ARG A 116 -10.60 9.65 -10.13
C ARG A 116 -11.20 11.04 -10.44
N ARG A 117 -10.37 12.09 -10.50
CA ARG A 117 -10.78 13.42 -10.97
C ARG A 117 -11.01 13.47 -12.49
N PHE A 118 -10.45 12.51 -13.22
CA PHE A 118 -10.64 12.36 -14.66
C PHE A 118 -11.75 11.36 -14.95
N GLN A 119 -12.45 11.54 -16.08
CA GLN A 119 -13.47 10.60 -16.54
C GLN A 119 -12.84 9.20 -16.72
N GLN A 120 -13.48 8.17 -16.14
CA GLN A 120 -12.98 6.79 -16.13
C GLN A 120 -11.60 6.61 -15.45
N GLY A 121 -11.13 7.61 -14.69
CA GLY A 121 -9.88 7.56 -13.97
C GLY A 121 -9.80 6.36 -13.02
N ARG A 122 -8.70 5.62 -13.11
CA ARG A 122 -8.35 4.49 -12.26
C ARG A 122 -7.16 4.90 -11.39
N THR A 123 -5.96 4.48 -11.78
CA THR A 123 -4.73 4.74 -11.05
C THR A 123 -3.60 5.17 -11.98
N GLU A 124 -2.73 6.04 -11.45
CA GLU A 124 -1.36 6.27 -11.90
C GLU A 124 -0.39 5.71 -10.85
N THR A 125 0.89 5.56 -11.19
CA THR A 125 1.95 5.17 -10.24
C THR A 125 2.56 6.41 -9.61
N CYS A 126 2.59 6.45 -8.28
CA CYS A 126 3.56 7.25 -7.53
C CYS A 126 4.80 6.39 -7.29
N ARG A 127 5.96 6.88 -7.75
CA ARG A 127 7.26 6.21 -7.54
C ARG A 127 7.86 6.74 -6.25
N THR A 128 7.69 6.03 -5.14
CA THR A 128 8.06 6.57 -3.82
C THR A 128 9.55 6.58 -3.54
N VAL A 129 10.35 5.96 -4.41
CA VAL A 129 11.82 6.11 -4.41
C VAL A 129 12.22 7.30 -5.27
N SER A 130 12.74 8.32 -4.60
CA SER A 130 13.42 9.49 -5.17
C SER A 130 14.84 9.63 -4.63
N ASP A 131 15.67 10.46 -5.25
CA ASP A 131 17.02 10.78 -4.76
C ASP A 131 16.98 11.28 -3.30
N SER A 132 15.99 12.12 -2.96
CA SER A 132 15.78 12.60 -1.59
C SER A 132 15.46 11.46 -0.61
N SER A 133 14.60 10.51 -1.00
CA SER A 133 14.28 9.35 -0.16
C SER A 133 15.49 8.44 0.09
N VAL A 134 16.35 8.26 -0.93
CA VAL A 134 17.57 7.45 -0.84
C VAL A 134 18.61 8.14 0.02
N ALA A 135 18.83 9.44 -0.19
CA ALA A 135 19.74 10.25 0.61
C ALA A 135 19.35 10.21 2.10
N TRP A 136 18.05 10.34 2.40
CA TRP A 136 17.54 10.23 3.76
C TRP A 136 17.72 8.82 4.35
N CYS A 137 17.37 7.75 3.61
CA CYS A 137 17.58 6.37 4.11
C CYS A 137 19.06 6.07 4.38
N ASN A 138 19.97 6.56 3.53
CA ASN A 138 21.41 6.42 3.74
C ASN A 138 21.87 7.19 5.00
N ALA A 139 21.38 8.43 5.20
CA ALA A 139 21.68 9.21 6.39
C ALA A 139 21.16 8.56 7.68
N MET A 140 20.00 7.89 7.64
CA MET A 140 19.49 7.12 8.77
C MET A 140 20.37 5.90 9.12
N ALA A 141 21.10 5.35 8.15
CA ALA A 141 22.00 4.22 8.34
C ALA A 141 23.43 4.63 8.75
N ASP A 142 23.79 5.92 8.63
CA ASP A 142 25.12 6.43 8.96
C ASP A 142 25.16 7.01 10.39
N PRO A 143 25.94 6.41 11.31
CA PRO A 143 26.05 6.91 12.67
C PRO A 143 26.76 8.27 12.78
N ASN A 144 27.44 8.72 11.72
CA ASN A 144 28.18 9.99 11.71
C ASN A 144 27.33 11.17 11.27
N VAL A 145 26.11 10.94 10.77
CA VAL A 145 25.20 12.02 10.38
C VAL A 145 24.41 12.48 11.60
N GLU A 146 24.42 13.78 11.86
CA GLU A 146 23.68 14.37 12.98
C GLU A 146 22.16 14.26 12.77
N ASP A 147 21.42 14.16 13.86
CA ASP A 147 19.96 14.05 13.80
C ASP A 147 19.29 15.26 13.15
N LYS A 148 19.91 16.45 13.27
CA LYS A 148 19.44 17.64 12.56
C LYS A 148 19.48 17.43 11.04
N ASP A 149 20.59 16.93 10.52
CA ASP A 149 20.73 16.70 9.07
C ASP A 149 19.80 15.58 8.59
N LYS A 150 19.60 14.53 9.41
CA LYS A 150 18.59 13.49 9.14
C LYS A 150 17.18 14.07 9.07
N VAL A 151 16.82 15.01 9.95
CA VAL A 151 15.53 15.70 9.92
C VAL A 151 15.41 16.55 8.66
N ASP A 152 16.45 17.29 8.27
CA ASP A 152 16.41 18.13 7.06
C ASP A 152 16.28 17.29 5.79
N LEU A 153 16.99 16.16 5.70
CA LEU A 153 16.84 15.18 4.62
C LEU A 153 15.46 14.52 4.62
N PHE A 154 14.91 14.21 5.80
CA PHE A 154 13.55 13.69 5.94
C PHE A 154 12.53 14.66 5.32
N ARG A 155 12.66 15.96 5.58
CA ARG A 155 11.75 16.96 4.99
C ARG A 155 11.83 16.98 3.47
N GLN A 156 13.03 16.91 2.90
CA GLN A 156 13.22 16.84 1.45
C GLN A 156 12.60 15.56 0.85
N ALA A 157 12.71 14.43 1.54
CA ALA A 157 12.10 13.17 1.12
C ALA A 157 10.57 13.24 1.13
N ILE A 158 9.98 13.86 2.16
CA ILE A 158 8.54 14.11 2.24
C ILE A 158 8.06 15.05 1.13
N ASP A 159 8.77 16.15 0.89
CA ASP A 159 8.41 17.12 -0.15
C ASP A 159 8.45 16.48 -1.54
N SER A 160 9.48 15.65 -1.81
CA SER A 160 9.59 14.88 -3.05
C SER A 160 8.44 13.87 -3.22
N HIS A 161 8.06 13.15 -2.16
CA HIS A 161 6.91 12.25 -2.20
C HIS A 161 5.62 13.01 -2.51
N LEU A 162 5.39 14.15 -1.85
CA LEU A 162 4.22 15.00 -2.07
C LEU A 162 4.15 15.54 -3.50
N GLU A 163 5.28 15.94 -4.07
CA GLU A 163 5.37 16.34 -5.48
C GLU A 163 4.92 15.19 -6.39
N TYR A 164 5.48 13.99 -6.20
CA TYR A 164 5.22 12.84 -7.07
C TYR A 164 3.79 12.31 -6.95
N ILE A 165 3.25 12.17 -5.74
CA ILE A 165 1.87 11.69 -5.56
C ILE A 165 0.84 12.69 -6.10
N THR A 166 1.13 14.00 -6.00
CA THR A 166 0.30 15.05 -6.57
C THR A 166 0.36 15.01 -8.09
N ALA A 167 1.55 14.98 -8.68
CA ALA A 167 1.73 14.88 -10.13
C ALA A 167 1.03 13.63 -10.69
N ALA A 168 1.20 12.47 -10.06
CA ALA A 168 0.54 11.23 -10.46
C ALA A 168 -0.99 11.34 -10.40
N SER A 169 -1.53 11.87 -9.30
CA SER A 169 -2.98 12.06 -9.12
C SER A 169 -3.59 13.11 -10.05
N ASP A 170 -2.76 14.04 -10.53
CA ASP A 170 -3.06 15.06 -11.55
C ASP A 170 -2.89 14.54 -12.98
N GLY A 171 -2.59 13.25 -13.18
CA GLY A 171 -2.40 12.65 -14.51
C GLY A 171 -1.11 13.08 -15.21
N LYS A 172 -0.13 13.58 -14.44
CA LYS A 172 1.21 13.99 -14.89
C LYS A 172 2.28 12.96 -14.54
N GLY A 173 1.90 11.77 -14.08
CA GLY A 173 2.81 10.64 -13.91
C GLY A 173 3.27 10.07 -15.24
N VAL A 174 4.38 9.33 -15.21
CA VAL A 174 5.01 8.80 -16.43
C VAL A 174 4.58 7.37 -16.76
N ASP A 175 4.18 6.58 -15.77
CA ASP A 175 3.99 5.13 -15.94
C ASP A 175 2.82 4.78 -16.85
N ARG A 176 1.62 5.38 -16.66
CA ARG A 176 0.50 5.12 -17.59
C ARG A 176 0.74 5.74 -18.96
N HIS A 177 1.44 6.87 -19.04
CA HIS A 177 1.79 7.48 -20.31
C HIS A 177 2.73 6.57 -21.13
N LEU A 178 3.84 6.12 -20.54
CA LEU A 178 4.79 5.22 -21.19
C LEU A 178 4.15 3.87 -21.51
N PHE A 179 3.26 3.36 -20.66
CA PHE A 179 2.46 2.18 -20.97
C PHE A 179 1.53 2.40 -22.16
N GLY A 180 0.83 3.54 -22.22
CA GLY A 180 -0.05 3.90 -23.31
C GLY A 180 0.70 3.96 -24.64
N LEU A 181 1.84 4.65 -24.68
CA LEU A 181 2.72 4.71 -25.86
C LEU A 181 3.16 3.30 -26.32
N LYS A 182 3.51 2.41 -25.38
CA LYS A 182 3.87 1.02 -25.70
C LYS A 182 2.70 0.25 -26.31
N LYS A 183 1.46 0.57 -25.93
CA LYS A 183 0.23 -0.07 -26.45
C LYS A 183 -0.22 0.45 -27.80
N LEU A 184 0.35 1.56 -28.27
CA LEU A 184 0.10 2.09 -29.62
C LEU A 184 0.95 1.41 -30.70
N LEU A 185 1.88 0.52 -30.34
CA LEU A 185 2.68 -0.21 -31.30
C LEU A 185 1.81 -1.17 -32.13
N GLU A 186 1.91 -1.06 -33.44
CA GLU A 186 1.22 -1.93 -34.38
C GLU A 186 1.95 -3.28 -34.53
N PRO A 187 1.24 -4.36 -34.93
CA PRO A 187 1.88 -5.64 -35.21
C PRO A 187 3.02 -5.49 -36.24
N GLY A 188 4.21 -5.98 -35.88
CA GLY A 188 5.40 -5.93 -36.74
C GLY A 188 6.26 -4.67 -36.58
N GLN A 189 5.83 -3.67 -35.80
CA GLN A 189 6.70 -2.54 -35.45
C GLN A 189 7.80 -2.98 -34.46
N GLU A 190 9.01 -2.44 -34.66
CA GLU A 190 10.11 -2.65 -33.72
C GLU A 190 9.79 -1.95 -32.38
N LEU A 191 10.11 -2.61 -31.28
CA LEU A 191 9.96 -2.04 -29.94
C LEU A 191 10.89 -0.83 -29.80
N PRO A 192 10.40 0.39 -29.47
CA PRO A 192 11.28 1.54 -29.31
C PRO A 192 12.40 1.32 -28.28
N ALA A 193 13.59 1.88 -28.55
CA ALA A 193 14.81 1.65 -27.77
C ALA A 193 14.64 1.85 -26.26
N ILE A 194 13.85 2.83 -25.83
CA ILE A 194 13.54 3.08 -24.41
C ILE A 194 12.97 1.84 -23.70
N TYR A 195 12.15 1.04 -24.39
CA TYR A 195 11.57 -0.17 -23.80
C TYR A 195 12.49 -1.39 -23.90
N GLN A 196 13.53 -1.32 -24.74
CA GLN A 196 14.58 -2.34 -24.83
C GLN A 196 15.65 -2.11 -23.74
N ASP A 197 15.77 -0.88 -23.23
CA ASP A 197 16.71 -0.54 -22.18
C ASP A 197 16.44 -1.36 -20.89
N PRO A 198 17.44 -2.09 -20.36
CA PRO A 198 17.33 -2.80 -19.09
C PRO A 198 16.93 -1.89 -17.93
N ALA A 199 17.29 -0.61 -17.95
CA ALA A 199 16.91 0.36 -16.93
C ALA A 199 15.40 0.61 -16.91
N PHE A 200 14.72 0.64 -18.06
CA PHE A 200 13.26 0.75 -18.12
C PHE A 200 12.61 -0.47 -17.47
N THR A 201 13.06 -1.67 -17.83
CA THR A 201 12.55 -2.93 -17.26
C THR A 201 12.77 -3.00 -15.75
N TYR A 202 13.97 -2.64 -15.29
CA TYR A 202 14.27 -2.57 -13.87
C TYR A 202 13.39 -1.54 -13.16
N SER A 203 13.21 -0.34 -13.73
CA SER A 203 12.39 0.72 -13.15
C SER A 203 10.93 0.32 -12.94
N SER A 204 10.41 -0.62 -13.73
CA SER A 204 9.05 -1.17 -13.62
C SER A 204 9.00 -2.53 -12.91
N SER A 205 10.11 -3.02 -12.37
CA SER A 205 10.17 -4.21 -11.53
C SER A 205 9.89 -3.81 -10.08
N TRP A 206 8.61 -3.75 -9.73
CA TRP A 206 8.14 -3.26 -8.42
C TRP A 206 8.49 -4.22 -7.28
N TYR A 207 9.67 -4.04 -6.69
CA TYR A 207 10.12 -4.79 -5.50
C TYR A 207 9.28 -4.50 -4.27
N LEU A 208 8.62 -3.35 -4.24
CA LEU A 208 7.59 -3.00 -3.29
C LEU A 208 6.36 -2.53 -4.06
N SER A 209 5.21 -3.12 -3.76
CA SER A 209 3.91 -2.66 -4.24
C SER A 209 3.06 -2.26 -3.04
N SER A 210 2.77 -0.97 -2.91
CA SER A 210 2.03 -0.41 -1.78
C SER A 210 0.74 0.30 -2.21
N SER A 211 -0.18 0.41 -1.27
CA SER A 211 -1.40 1.22 -1.37
C SER A 211 -1.88 1.53 0.03
N GLN A 212 -2.55 2.66 0.18
CA GLN A 212 -3.16 3.12 1.42
C GLN A 212 -4.69 3.11 1.35
N LEU A 213 -5.36 2.56 2.37
CA LEU A 213 -6.81 2.63 2.60
C LEU A 213 -7.09 2.52 4.10
N SER A 214 -7.25 3.66 4.79
CA SER A 214 -7.55 3.67 6.22
C SER A 214 -9.03 3.41 6.51
N SER A 215 -9.31 2.57 7.49
CA SER A 215 -10.63 2.36 8.09
C SER A 215 -10.47 2.14 9.59
N GLU A 216 -11.37 2.70 10.38
CA GLU A 216 -11.45 2.44 11.82
C GLU A 216 -12.35 1.22 12.14
N TYR A 217 -12.93 0.56 11.12
CA TYR A 217 -13.89 -0.54 11.29
C TYR A 217 -13.31 -1.94 11.04
N PHE A 218 -12.19 -2.06 10.33
CA PHE A 218 -11.56 -3.35 10.05
C PHE A 218 -10.04 -3.29 10.18
N ASN A 219 -9.43 -4.46 10.39
CA ASN A 219 -8.03 -4.58 10.83
C ASN A 219 -7.02 -4.76 9.70
N GLY A 220 -7.48 -4.80 8.45
CA GLY A 220 -6.58 -5.00 7.32
C GLY A 220 -7.28 -5.21 5.99
N TYR A 221 -6.48 -5.04 4.94
CA TYR A 221 -6.73 -5.46 3.57
C TYR A 221 -5.37 -5.73 2.93
N GLY A 222 -5.30 -6.47 1.84
CA GLY A 222 -4.01 -6.72 1.20
C GLY A 222 -4.09 -7.55 -0.06
N TRP A 223 -2.94 -7.67 -0.70
CA TRP A 223 -2.68 -8.52 -1.84
C TRP A 223 -1.23 -8.99 -1.76
N SER A 224 -0.87 -9.89 -2.66
CA SER A 224 0.47 -10.47 -2.72
C SER A 224 1.50 -9.55 -3.42
N GLN A 225 2.76 -9.98 -3.49
CA GLN A 225 3.76 -9.32 -4.31
C GLN A 225 3.40 -9.35 -5.81
N VAL A 226 3.85 -8.35 -6.56
CA VAL A 226 3.61 -8.24 -8.02
C VAL A 226 4.77 -8.77 -8.86
N ILE A 227 5.92 -9.03 -8.23
CA ILE A 227 7.05 -9.80 -8.77
C ILE A 227 7.53 -10.77 -7.69
N ASP A 228 8.04 -11.94 -8.06
CA ASP A 228 8.46 -12.97 -7.10
C ASP A 228 9.56 -12.48 -6.13
N GLY A 229 10.41 -11.56 -6.58
CA GLY A 229 11.47 -10.94 -5.77
C GLY A 229 11.02 -9.75 -4.92
N GLY A 230 9.73 -9.49 -4.77
CA GLY A 230 9.19 -8.30 -4.09
C GLY A 230 8.20 -8.59 -2.96
N PHE A 231 7.66 -7.51 -2.39
CA PHE A 231 6.62 -7.54 -1.35
C PHE A 231 5.38 -6.76 -1.78
N GLY A 232 4.20 -7.27 -1.43
CA GLY A 232 2.98 -6.49 -1.33
C GLY A 232 2.87 -5.90 0.08
N ILE A 233 2.72 -4.59 0.21
CA ILE A 233 2.59 -3.90 1.51
C ILE A 233 1.37 -2.98 1.46
N ALA A 234 0.23 -3.50 1.91
CA ALA A 234 -0.96 -2.70 2.13
C ALA A 234 -0.92 -2.08 3.52
N TYR A 235 -1.32 -0.81 3.65
CA TYR A 235 -1.28 -0.15 4.94
C TYR A 235 -2.50 0.74 5.24
N MET A 236 -2.79 0.85 6.52
CA MET A 236 -3.87 1.66 7.07
C MET A 236 -3.27 2.58 8.12
N ILE A 237 -3.67 3.85 8.09
CA ILE A 237 -3.20 4.87 9.01
C ILE A 237 -4.39 5.34 9.84
N ASN A 238 -4.50 4.81 11.06
CA ASN A 238 -5.60 5.07 11.97
C ASN A 238 -5.20 6.17 12.96
N GLU A 239 -6.09 6.58 13.87
CA GLU A 239 -5.80 7.66 14.82
C GLU A 239 -4.55 7.37 15.67
N ASN A 240 -4.48 6.18 16.26
CA ASN A 240 -3.46 5.79 17.23
C ASN A 240 -2.63 4.57 16.80
N SER A 241 -2.82 4.06 15.59
CA SER A 241 -2.10 2.90 15.07
C SER A 241 -1.85 3.00 13.58
N ILE A 242 -0.90 2.18 13.11
CA ILE A 242 -0.63 1.94 11.70
C ILE A 242 -0.72 0.43 11.46
N ASN A 243 -1.55 -0.02 10.54
CA ASN A 243 -1.64 -1.44 10.19
C ASN A 243 -0.86 -1.69 8.90
N PHE A 244 -0.07 -2.76 8.86
CA PHE A 244 0.63 -3.26 7.68
C PHE A 244 0.23 -4.70 7.41
N ASN A 245 -0.14 -5.00 6.16
CA ASN A 245 -0.26 -6.37 5.65
C ASN A 245 0.87 -6.59 4.64
N VAL A 246 1.81 -7.45 5.02
CA VAL A 246 3.05 -7.71 4.28
C VAL A 246 2.99 -9.11 3.71
N VAL A 247 3.06 -9.22 2.38
CA VAL A 247 3.01 -10.50 1.66
C VAL A 247 4.19 -10.64 0.72
N SER A 248 4.80 -11.82 0.69
CA SER A 248 5.87 -12.17 -0.24
C SER A 248 5.83 -13.66 -0.59
N LYS A 249 6.62 -14.07 -1.57
CA LYS A 249 6.90 -15.48 -1.88
C LYS A 249 8.21 -15.92 -1.23
N GLY A 250 8.15 -16.23 0.08
CA GLY A 250 9.30 -16.78 0.80
C GLY A 250 10.47 -15.80 1.03
N LEU A 251 10.22 -14.49 1.05
CA LEU A 251 11.27 -13.48 1.26
C LEU A 251 11.43 -13.05 2.73
N GLY A 252 10.61 -13.60 3.64
CA GLY A 252 10.60 -13.25 5.04
C GLY A 252 9.64 -12.10 5.35
N SER A 253 8.33 -12.30 5.12
CA SER A 253 7.30 -11.28 5.42
C SER A 253 7.32 -10.83 6.90
N GLN A 254 7.60 -11.76 7.82
CA GLN A 254 7.77 -11.44 9.25
C GLN A 254 9.01 -10.58 9.53
N ARG A 255 10.10 -10.81 8.79
CA ARG A 255 11.32 -10.01 8.91
C ARG A 255 11.12 -8.59 8.37
N MET A 256 10.38 -8.44 7.27
CA MET A 256 9.98 -7.13 6.76
C MET A 256 9.07 -6.39 7.76
N SER A 257 8.08 -7.09 8.35
CA SER A 257 7.23 -6.57 9.45
C SER A 257 8.04 -6.07 10.65
N PHE A 258 9.08 -6.81 11.06
CA PHE A 258 10.02 -6.35 12.08
C PHE A 258 10.68 -5.02 11.71
N PHE A 259 11.22 -4.90 10.49
CA PHE A 259 11.87 -3.66 10.05
C PHE A 259 10.90 -2.49 9.86
N LEU A 260 9.63 -2.74 9.53
CA LEU A 260 8.58 -1.71 9.55
C LEU A 260 8.35 -1.17 10.97
N ASN A 261 8.39 -2.04 11.99
CA ASN A 261 8.32 -1.63 13.39
C ASN A 261 9.49 -0.73 13.78
N GLU A 262 10.72 -1.20 13.51
CA GLU A 262 11.96 -0.48 13.81
C GLU A 262 12.00 0.88 13.10
N ALA A 263 11.70 0.92 11.80
CA ALA A 263 11.66 2.16 11.03
C ALA A 263 10.63 3.14 11.58
N ALA A 264 9.45 2.66 11.98
CA ALA A 264 8.44 3.51 12.61
C ALA A 264 8.91 4.06 13.97
N GLY A 265 9.62 3.26 14.77
CA GLY A 265 10.23 3.69 16.04
C GLY A 265 11.30 4.76 15.83
N ASP A 266 12.27 4.49 14.96
CA ASP A 266 13.38 5.39 14.67
C ASP A 266 12.90 6.74 14.15
N MET A 267 11.94 6.74 13.21
CA MET A 267 11.38 7.98 12.67
C MET A 267 10.63 8.79 13.72
N ARG A 268 9.92 8.13 14.63
CA ARG A 268 9.27 8.80 15.76
C ARG A 268 10.33 9.47 16.63
N ASP A 269 11.35 8.74 17.03
CA ASP A 269 12.36 9.23 17.97
C ASP A 269 13.18 10.38 17.37
N LEU A 270 13.50 10.31 16.08
CA LEU A 270 14.12 11.41 15.32
C LEU A 270 13.26 12.69 15.33
N LEU A 271 11.94 12.55 15.18
CA LEU A 271 11.04 13.69 14.97
C LEU A 271 10.40 14.23 16.25
N MET A 272 10.38 13.46 17.34
CA MET A 272 9.84 13.88 18.64
C MET A 272 10.43 15.23 19.13
N PRO A 273 11.76 15.46 19.08
CA PRO A 273 12.36 16.74 19.45
C PRO A 273 11.90 17.94 18.60
N THR A 274 11.34 17.71 17.41
CA THR A 274 10.88 18.78 16.51
C THR A 274 9.51 19.35 16.89
N ILE A 275 8.77 18.68 17.78
CA ILE A 275 7.49 19.16 18.28
C ILE A 275 7.74 20.37 19.19
N LYS A 276 7.32 21.56 18.75
CA LYS A 276 7.39 22.76 19.58
C LYS A 276 6.56 22.56 20.87
N PRO A 277 7.06 23.01 22.04
CA PRO A 277 6.25 23.01 23.26
C PRO A 277 4.95 23.77 23.01
N ALA A 278 3.84 23.28 23.59
CA ALA A 278 2.60 24.03 23.58
C ALA A 278 2.89 25.41 24.21
N LYS A 279 2.60 26.50 23.48
CA LYS A 279 2.65 27.84 24.08
C LYS A 279 1.71 27.79 25.29
N ALA A 280 2.26 28.01 26.49
CA ALA A 280 1.45 28.18 27.68
C ALA A 280 0.41 29.27 27.37
N LYS A 281 -0.88 28.94 27.57
CA LYS A 281 -1.93 29.96 27.53
C LYS A 281 -1.68 30.86 28.75
N LEU A 282 -1.07 32.02 28.51
CA LEU A 282 -1.07 33.14 29.45
C LEU A 282 -2.49 33.69 29.58
#